data_AF-A0AAJ2M808-F1
#
_entry.id   AF-A0AAJ2M808-F1
#
_cell.length_a   1.000
_cell.length_b   1.000
_cell.length_c   1.000
_cell.angle_alpha   90.00
_cell.angle_beta   90.00
_cell.angle_gamma   90.00
#
_symmetry.space_group_name_H-M   'P 1'
#
loop_
_entity.id
_entity.type
_entity.pdbx_description
1 polymer ?
#
loop_
_entity_poly.entity_id
_entity_poly.type
_entity_poly.pdbx_seq_one_letter_code
_entity_poly.pdbx_strand_id
1 'polypeptide(L)'
;MLWWMWVVLWTVLVLGAAAFIGWVLYRVVRTQVLPALDEIERSGTDFATRWNAAAQGHSTPLRTPAPPAMFTPVDETRAAYRSGRDQRQTARLIRRMQRRDTLGQPQRYSDVRRAEQKGLRHGPLV
;
A
#
# COMPACT_ATOMS: atom_id res chain seq x y z
N MET A 1 39.35 -31.68 -39.86
CA MET A 1 38.37 -30.74 -40.46
C MET A 1 37.66 -29.99 -39.33
N LEU A 2 37.77 -28.66 -39.28
CA LEU A 2 37.27 -27.77 -38.20
C LEU A 2 35.73 -27.80 -38.00
N TRP A 3 35.01 -28.69 -38.66
CA TRP A 3 33.54 -28.78 -38.63
C TRP A 3 32.98 -29.15 -37.24
N TRP A 4 33.67 -30.03 -36.50
CA TRP A 4 33.27 -30.40 -35.14
C TRP A 4 33.33 -29.24 -34.14
N MET A 5 34.28 -28.31 -34.30
CA MET A 5 34.39 -27.11 -33.46
C MET A 5 33.14 -26.24 -33.56
N TRP A 6 32.56 -26.14 -34.76
CA TRP A 6 31.34 -25.37 -35.00
C TRP A 6 30.15 -25.96 -34.24
N VAL A 7 29.98 -27.28 -34.25
CA VAL A 7 28.91 -27.97 -33.51
C VAL A 7 29.04 -27.74 -32.01
N VAL A 8 30.26 -27.84 -31.47
CA VAL A 8 30.52 -27.58 -30.05
C VAL A 8 30.24 -26.13 -29.69
N LEU A 9 30.65 -25.17 -30.54
CA LEU A 9 30.39 -23.74 -30.35
C LEU A 9 28.89 -23.46 -30.22
N TRP A 10 28.08 -23.97 -31.14
CA TRP A 10 26.63 -23.79 -31.09
C TRP A 10 25.99 -24.47 -29.89
N THR A 11 26.50 -25.64 -29.49
CA THR A 11 25.97 -26.37 -28.33
C THR A 11 26.21 -25.59 -27.05
N VAL A 12 27.42 -25.06 -26.85
CA VAL A 12 27.73 -24.21 -25.69
C VAL A 12 26.92 -22.91 -25.74
N LEU A 13 26.74 -22.30 -26.91
CA LEU A 13 25.94 -21.09 -27.07
C LEU A 13 24.47 -21.32 -26.69
N VAL A 14 23.87 -22.40 -27.20
CA VAL A 14 22.46 -22.74 -26.94
C VAL A 14 22.27 -23.14 -25.47
N LEU A 15 23.17 -23.96 -24.91
CA LEU A 15 23.11 -24.33 -23.50
C LEU A 15 23.31 -23.13 -22.58
N GLY A 16 24.23 -22.22 -22.91
CA GLY A 16 24.45 -20.99 -22.17
C GLY A 16 23.22 -20.09 -22.19
N ALA A 17 22.61 -19.90 -23.36
CA ALA A 17 21.38 -19.13 -23.51
C ALA A 17 20.21 -19.78 -22.74
N ALA A 18 20.04 -21.09 -22.85
CA ALA A 18 18.99 -21.82 -22.13
C ALA A 18 19.18 -21.75 -20.61
N ALA A 19 20.42 -21.90 -20.11
CA ALA A 19 20.74 -21.77 -18.70
C ALA A 19 20.48 -20.34 -18.20
N PHE A 20 20.83 -19.32 -18.99
CA PHE A 20 20.58 -17.93 -18.66
C PHE A 20 19.08 -17.63 -18.58
N ILE A 21 18.30 -18.04 -19.58
CA ILE A 21 16.85 -17.87 -19.60
C ILE A 21 16.19 -18.61 -18.44
N GLY A 22 16.58 -19.87 -18.20
CA GLY A 22 16.08 -20.68 -17.10
C GLY A 22 16.38 -20.04 -15.74
N TRP A 23 17.58 -19.49 -15.56
CA TRP A 23 17.97 -18.77 -14.35
C TRP A 23 17.18 -17.48 -14.14
N VAL A 24 17.01 -16.67 -15.19
CA VAL A 24 16.19 -15.45 -15.15
C VAL A 24 14.74 -15.79 -14.84
N LEU A 25 14.17 -16.80 -15.50
CA LEU A 25 12.81 -17.26 -15.26
C LEU A 25 12.63 -17.71 -13.80
N TYR A 26 13.53 -18.56 -13.31
CA TYR A 26 13.52 -19.01 -11.91
C TYR A 26 13.59 -17.84 -10.94
N ARG A 27 14.49 -16.87 -11.20
CA ARG A 27 14.65 -15.68 -10.37
C ARG A 27 13.38 -14.82 -10.39
N VAL A 28 12.80 -14.54 -11.55
CA VAL A 28 11.58 -13.71 -11.68
C VAL A 28 10.39 -14.39 -11.00
N VAL A 29 10.18 -15.68 -11.26
CA VAL A 29 9.09 -16.44 -10.62
C VAL A 29 9.24 -16.41 -9.11
N ARG A 30 10.44 -16.67 -8.59
CA ARG A 30 10.69 -16.70 -7.15
C ARG A 30 10.59 -15.32 -6.48
N THR A 31 11.02 -14.26 -7.15
CA THR A 31 11.11 -12.91 -6.55
C THR A 31 9.86 -12.06 -6.74
N GLN A 32 9.10 -12.28 -7.80
CA GLN A 32 7.96 -11.42 -8.15
C GLN A 32 6.65 -12.19 -8.11
N VAL A 33 6.60 -13.40 -8.68
CA VAL A 33 5.34 -14.14 -8.83
C VAL A 33 4.89 -14.73 -7.50
N LEU A 34 5.78 -15.41 -6.78
CA LEU A 34 5.43 -15.98 -5.47
C LEU A 34 4.91 -14.93 -4.46
N PRO A 35 5.60 -13.80 -4.21
CA PRO A 35 5.08 -12.79 -3.28
C PRO A 35 3.81 -12.10 -3.80
N ALA A 36 3.64 -11.97 -5.12
CA ALA A 36 2.39 -11.44 -5.66
C ALA A 36 1.21 -12.41 -5.43
N LEU A 37 1.44 -13.72 -5.51
CA LEU A 37 0.44 -14.74 -5.19
C LEU A 37 0.12 -14.76 -3.69
N ASP A 38 1.12 -14.65 -2.82
CA ASP A 38 0.91 -14.53 -1.37
C ASP A 38 0.07 -13.29 -1.03
N GLU A 39 0.30 -12.17 -1.71
CA GLU A 39 -0.46 -10.94 -1.52
C GLU A 39 -1.91 -11.06 -2.02
N ILE A 40 -2.12 -11.77 -3.13
CA ILE A 40 -3.46 -12.10 -3.65
C ILE A 40 -4.18 -13.05 -2.68
N GLU A 41 -3.50 -14.05 -2.13
CA GLU A 41 -4.06 -14.97 -1.15
C GLU A 41 -4.47 -14.23 0.14
N ARG A 42 -3.59 -13.38 0.68
CA ARG A 42 -3.91 -12.52 1.83
C ARG A 42 -5.11 -11.62 1.55
N SER A 43 -5.11 -10.94 0.42
CA SER A 43 -6.23 -10.09 0.00
C SER A 43 -7.53 -10.88 -0.16
N GLY A 44 -7.45 -12.10 -0.68
CA GLY A 44 -8.57 -13.03 -0.80
C GLY A 44 -9.13 -13.47 0.56
N THR A 45 -8.26 -13.79 1.51
CA THR A 45 -8.66 -14.15 2.88
C THR A 45 -9.30 -12.98 3.63
N ASP A 46 -8.75 -11.76 3.48
CA ASP A 46 -9.34 -10.55 4.06
C ASP A 46 -10.70 -10.24 3.44
N PHE A 47 -10.82 -10.39 2.12
CA PHE A 47 -12.09 -10.24 1.41
C PHE A 47 -13.12 -11.26 1.88
N ALA A 48 -12.76 -12.54 1.98
CA ALA A 48 -13.64 -13.61 2.46
C ALA A 48 -14.08 -13.37 3.91
N THR A 49 -13.15 -12.91 4.77
CA THR A 49 -13.45 -12.59 6.16
C THR A 49 -14.42 -11.42 6.27
N ARG A 50 -14.18 -10.34 5.50
CA ARG A 50 -15.08 -9.18 5.45
C ARG A 50 -16.43 -9.52 4.84
N TRP A 51 -16.46 -10.37 3.82
CA TRP A 51 -17.68 -10.84 3.20
C TRP A 51 -18.51 -11.67 4.18
N ASN A 52 -17.90 -12.61 4.89
CA ASN A 52 -18.58 -13.38 5.93
C ASN A 52 -19.04 -12.50 7.10
N ALA A 53 -18.23 -11.52 7.54
CA ALA A 53 -18.63 -10.57 8.58
C ALA A 53 -19.81 -9.66 8.16
N ALA A 54 -19.87 -9.29 6.87
CA ALA A 54 -20.99 -8.56 6.29
C ALA A 54 -22.23 -9.45 6.14
N ALA A 55 -22.07 -10.70 5.72
CA ALA A 55 -23.15 -11.68 5.60
C ALA A 55 -23.72 -12.08 6.96
N GLN A 56 -22.90 -12.09 8.01
CA GLN A 56 -23.30 -12.36 9.40
C GLN A 56 -23.90 -11.14 10.13
N GLY A 57 -24.19 -10.04 9.43
CA GLY A 57 -25.12 -9.01 9.92
C GLY A 57 -24.51 -7.77 10.58
N HIS A 58 -23.26 -7.40 10.30
CA HIS A 58 -22.78 -6.06 10.64
C HIS A 58 -23.23 -5.04 9.58
N SER A 59 -24.50 -4.60 9.66
CA SER A 59 -24.92 -3.40 8.93
C SER A 59 -24.08 -2.22 9.42
N THR A 60 -23.24 -1.65 8.56
CA THR A 60 -22.58 -0.37 8.88
C THR A 60 -23.68 0.65 9.17
N PRO A 61 -23.76 1.23 10.37
CA PRO A 61 -24.87 2.12 10.70
C PRO A 61 -24.83 3.32 9.76
N LEU A 62 -25.95 3.60 9.10
CA LEU A 62 -26.07 4.81 8.28
C LEU A 62 -25.74 6.02 9.16
N ARG A 63 -24.98 6.96 8.59
CA ARG A 63 -24.53 8.17 9.29
C ARG A 63 -25.74 8.88 9.89
N THR A 64 -25.82 8.87 11.22
CA THR A 64 -26.91 9.53 11.95
C THR A 64 -26.90 11.03 11.63
N PRO A 65 -28.04 11.65 11.33
CA PRO A 65 -28.09 13.09 11.05
C PRO A 65 -27.60 13.86 12.28
N ALA A 66 -26.79 14.90 12.04
CA ALA A 66 -26.23 15.71 13.12
C ALA A 66 -27.36 16.42 13.88
N PRO A 67 -27.32 16.47 15.23
CA PRO A 67 -28.34 17.14 16.02
C PRO A 67 -28.38 18.65 15.72
N PRO A 68 -29.55 19.30 15.84
CA PRO A 68 -29.72 20.71 15.49
C PRO A 68 -28.87 21.60 16.41
N ALA A 69 -28.06 22.47 15.80
CA ALA A 69 -27.05 23.29 16.48
C ALA A 69 -27.62 24.44 17.35
N MET A 70 -28.94 24.59 17.43
CA MET A 70 -29.59 25.73 18.09
C MET A 70 -29.50 25.69 19.61
N PHE A 71 -29.37 24.50 20.21
CA PHE A 71 -29.34 24.31 21.67
C PHE A 71 -27.97 23.90 22.21
N THR A 72 -26.95 23.89 21.35
CA THR A 72 -25.61 23.45 21.72
C THR A 72 -24.83 24.62 22.34
N PRO A 73 -24.23 24.47 23.53
CA PRO A 73 -23.39 25.52 24.11
C PRO A 73 -22.29 25.97 23.15
N VAL A 74 -22.01 27.28 23.12
CA VAL A 74 -21.02 27.86 22.19
C VAL A 74 -19.61 27.28 22.44
N ASP A 75 -19.28 26.98 23.69
CA ASP A 75 -17.98 26.42 24.03
C ASP A 75 -17.81 24.99 23.51
N GLU A 76 -18.86 24.17 23.59
CA GLU A 76 -18.87 22.81 23.06
C GLU A 76 -18.79 22.80 21.53
N THR A 77 -19.56 23.67 20.86
CA THR A 77 -19.51 23.80 19.39
C THR A 77 -18.15 24.30 18.93
N ARG A 78 -17.53 25.24 19.66
CA ARG A 78 -16.19 25.75 19.36
C ARG A 78 -15.13 24.69 19.56
N ALA A 79 -15.22 23.89 20.62
CA ALA A 79 -14.32 22.76 20.87
C ALA A 79 -14.47 21.69 19.77
N ALA A 80 -15.69 21.32 19.42
CA ALA A 80 -16.00 20.37 18.35
C ALA A 80 -15.54 20.87 16.97
N TYR A 81 -15.67 22.16 16.71
CA TYR A 81 -15.18 22.77 15.48
C TYR A 81 -13.66 22.72 15.40
N ARG A 82 -12.96 23.08 16.48
CA ARG A 82 -11.48 23.05 16.53
C ARG A 82 -10.96 21.63 16.36
N SER A 83 -11.50 20.66 17.10
CA SER A 83 -11.11 19.27 16.96
C SER A 83 -11.40 18.72 15.55
N GLY A 84 -12.57 19.01 15.00
CA GLY A 84 -12.93 18.62 13.63
C GLY A 84 -12.06 19.28 12.57
N ARG A 85 -11.67 20.55 12.75
CA ARG A 85 -10.73 21.24 11.86
C ARG A 85 -9.35 20.59 11.91
N ASP A 86 -8.86 20.29 13.09
CA ASP A 86 -7.55 19.65 13.27
C ASP A 86 -7.52 18.25 12.67
N GLN A 87 -8.58 17.46 12.87
CA GLN A 87 -8.78 16.15 12.24
C GLN A 87 -8.80 16.22 10.72
N ARG A 88 -9.49 17.21 10.13
CA ARG A 88 -9.49 17.39 8.67
C ARG A 88 -8.10 17.78 8.17
N GLN A 89 -7.37 18.59 8.92
CA GLN A 89 -6.02 19.01 8.56
C GLN A 89 -5.02 17.85 8.66
N THR A 90 -5.11 17.00 9.69
CA THR A 90 -4.29 15.78 9.79
C THR A 90 -4.63 14.79 8.68
N ALA A 91 -5.91 14.53 8.43
CA ALA A 91 -6.33 13.62 7.36
C ALA A 91 -5.80 14.07 5.99
N ARG A 92 -5.84 15.37 5.69
CA ARG A 92 -5.27 15.93 4.45
C ARG A 92 -3.74 15.85 4.40
N LEU A 93 -3.06 15.95 5.54
CA LEU A 93 -1.61 15.76 5.63
C LEU A 93 -1.26 14.31 5.31
N ILE A 94 -1.89 13.36 6.01
CA ILE A 94 -1.66 11.91 5.84
C ILE A 94 -1.89 11.49 4.39
N ARG A 95 -3.02 11.89 3.78
CA ARG A 95 -3.30 11.56 2.37
C ARG A 95 -2.25 12.09 1.40
N ARG A 96 -1.70 13.29 1.64
CA ARG A 96 -0.64 13.86 0.78
C ARG A 96 0.67 13.08 0.92
N MET A 97 0.98 12.63 2.13
CA MET A 97 2.19 11.87 2.40
C MET A 97 2.09 10.47 1.81
N GLN A 98 0.99 9.76 2.08
CA GLN A 98 0.70 8.45 1.50
C GLN A 98 0.75 8.48 -0.03
N ARG A 99 0.11 9.48 -0.65
CA ARG A 99 0.15 9.61 -2.12
C ARG A 99 1.58 9.79 -2.66
N ARG A 100 2.45 10.52 -1.97
CA ARG A 100 3.85 10.69 -2.39
C ARG A 100 4.65 9.41 -2.19
N ASP A 101 4.41 8.73 -1.09
CA ASP A 101 5.04 7.45 -0.74
C ASP A 101 4.72 6.37 -1.78
N THR A 102 3.45 6.24 -2.17
CA THR A 102 3.02 5.31 -3.23
C THR A 102 3.63 5.62 -4.59
N LEU A 103 4.01 6.88 -4.83
CA LEU A 103 4.65 7.30 -6.08
C LEU A 103 6.19 7.28 -5.98
N GLY A 104 6.75 6.82 -4.86
CA GLY A 104 8.21 6.82 -4.61
C GLY A 104 8.84 8.22 -4.61
N GLN A 105 8.04 9.27 -4.40
CA GLN A 105 8.52 10.65 -4.43
C GLN A 105 9.01 11.08 -3.04
N PRO A 106 10.09 11.89 -2.97
CA PRO A 106 10.55 12.42 -1.69
C PRO A 106 9.45 13.26 -1.03
N GLN A 107 9.31 13.08 0.28
CA GLN A 107 8.34 13.83 1.08
C GLN A 107 8.82 15.26 1.30
N ARG A 108 7.90 16.21 1.43
CA ARG A 108 8.25 17.60 1.75
C ARG A 108 8.67 17.68 3.22
N TYR A 109 9.83 18.26 3.50
CA TYR A 109 10.34 18.46 4.87
C TYR A 109 9.31 19.14 5.80
N SER A 110 8.57 20.14 5.30
CA SER A 110 7.53 20.82 6.08
C SER A 110 6.37 19.92 6.50
N ASP A 111 6.01 18.94 5.66
CA ASP A 111 4.93 18.00 5.93
C ASP A 111 5.41 16.95 6.95
N VAL A 112 6.66 16.48 6.81
CA VAL A 112 7.34 15.57 7.76
C VAL A 112 7.44 16.20 9.15
N ARG A 113 7.97 17.42 9.26
CA ARG A 113 8.08 18.15 10.53
C ARG A 113 6.71 18.39 11.16
N ARG A 114 5.69 18.73 10.35
CA ARG A 114 4.33 18.97 10.86
C ARG A 114 3.68 17.71 11.38
N ALA A 115 3.93 16.55 10.77
CA ALA A 115 3.39 15.30 11.27
C ALA A 115 4.16 14.80 12.50
N GLU A 116 5.48 15.01 12.58
CA GLU A 116 6.26 14.78 13.80
C GLU A 116 5.75 15.60 14.98
N GLN A 117 5.45 16.90 14.78
CA GLN A 117 4.82 17.75 15.79
C GLN A 117 3.45 17.24 16.25
N LYS A 118 2.75 16.49 15.40
CA LYS A 118 1.47 15.84 15.71
C LYS A 118 1.63 14.42 16.24
N GLY A 119 2.85 13.99 16.54
CA GLY A 119 3.17 12.65 17.06
C GLY A 119 3.11 11.55 16.01
N LEU A 120 2.95 11.88 14.72
CA LEU A 120 2.95 10.91 13.62
C LEU A 120 4.40 10.66 13.22
N ARG A 121 4.95 9.49 13.57
CA ARG A 121 6.32 9.11 13.17
C ARG A 121 6.34 8.71 11.69
N HIS A 122 7.28 9.26 10.93
CA HIS A 122 7.58 8.81 9.57
C HIS A 122 8.69 7.78 9.60
N GLY A 123 8.32 6.53 9.80
CA GLY A 123 9.15 5.38 9.43
C GLY A 123 8.51 4.69 8.22
N PRO A 124 9.28 3.96 7.40
CA PRO A 124 8.70 3.10 6.38
C PRO A 124 7.67 2.19 7.07
N LEU A 125 6.46 2.14 6.52
CA LEU A 125 5.49 1.11 6.88
C LEU A 125 6.08 -0.21 6.35
N VAL A 126 6.91 -0.86 7.16
CA VAL A 126 7.31 -2.27 6.98
C VAL A 126 6.28 -3.13 7.68
#